data_AF-A0A258UV24-F1
#
_entry.id   AF-A0A258UV24-F1
#
_cell.length_a   1.000
_cell.length_b   1.000
_cell.length_c   1.000
_cell.angle_alpha   90.00
_cell.angle_beta   90.00
_cell.angle_gamma   90.00
#
_symmetry.space_group_name_H-M   'P 1'
#
loop_
_entity.id
_entity.type
_entity.pdbx_description
1 polymer ?
#
loop_
_entity_poly.entity_id
_entity_poly.type
_entity_poly.pdbx_seq_one_letter_code
_entity_poly.pdbx_strand_id
1 'polypeptide(L)'
;MTVTLSNGLTVVIPPGQTTGSVPFTVAPDEDAYLDSTTVSATIASATGGGEPTVVSTTPAETVITDTMDTTTVSLTASPSVA
;
A
#
# COMPACT_ATOMS: atom_id res chain seq x y z
N MET A 1 -24.57 1.56 2.37
CA MET A 1 -23.86 1.64 1.09
C MET A 1 -22.67 0.70 1.14
N THR A 2 -22.33 0.05 0.04
CA THR A 2 -21.23 -0.91 -0.03
C THR A 2 -20.34 -0.55 -1.21
N VAL A 3 -19.03 -0.46 -0.98
CA VAL A 3 -18.03 -0.11 -1.99
C VAL A 3 -17.04 -1.25 -2.12
N THR A 4 -16.83 -1.74 -3.33
CA THR A 4 -15.80 -2.74 -3.66
C THR A 4 -14.57 -2.01 -4.18
N LEU A 5 -13.40 -2.34 -3.63
CA LEU A 5 -12.11 -1.80 -4.04
C LEU A 5 -11.40 -2.75 -5.02
N SER A 6 -10.52 -2.22 -5.86
CA SER A 6 -9.73 -2.99 -6.85
C SER A 6 -8.82 -4.05 -6.22
N ASN A 7 -8.45 -3.89 -4.95
CA ASN A 7 -7.68 -4.86 -4.17
C ASN A 7 -8.55 -5.98 -3.55
N GLY A 8 -9.84 -6.05 -3.91
CA GLY A 8 -10.78 -7.06 -3.44
C GLY A 8 -11.40 -6.78 -2.08
N LEU A 9 -11.00 -5.72 -1.38
CA LEU A 9 -11.61 -5.33 -0.12
C LEU A 9 -12.99 -4.70 -0.33
N THR A 10 -13.87 -4.88 0.64
CA THR A 10 -15.22 -4.29 0.64
C THR A 10 -15.35 -3.32 1.80
N VAL A 11 -15.67 -2.05 1.51
CA VAL A 11 -15.99 -1.03 2.50
C VAL A 11 -17.51 -0.97 2.69
N VAL A 12 -17.95 -1.16 3.92
CA VAL A 12 -19.35 -0.98 4.31
C VAL A 12 -19.52 0.41 4.93
N ILE A 13 -20.41 1.22 4.35
CA ILE A 13 -20.77 2.54 4.86
C ILE A 13 -22.16 2.42 5.50
N PRO A 14 -22.27 2.57 6.84
CA PRO A 14 -23.53 2.40 7.55
C PRO A 14 -24.58 3.47 7.19
N PRO A 15 -25.87 3.21 7.46
CA PRO A 15 -26.95 4.16 7.17
C PRO A 15 -26.76 5.50 7.91
N GLY A 16 -26.85 6.61 7.16
CA GLY A 16 -26.66 7.96 7.69
C GLY A 16 -25.20 8.41 7.80
N GLN A 17 -24.25 7.59 7.34
CA GLN A 17 -22.82 7.93 7.32
C GLN A 17 -22.39 8.18 5.87
N THR A 18 -21.37 9.01 5.70
CA THR A 18 -20.77 9.33 4.39
C THR A 18 -19.38 8.71 4.23
N THR A 19 -18.86 8.08 5.29
CA THR A 19 -17.51 7.51 5.32
C THR A 19 -17.53 6.07 5.82
N GLY A 20 -16.58 5.28 5.35
CA GLY A 20 -16.30 3.92 5.80
C GLY A 20 -14.83 3.62 5.55
N SER A 21 -14.25 2.72 6.33
CA SER A 21 -12.88 2.24 6.14
C SER A 21 -12.83 0.73 6.23
N VAL A 22 -11.78 0.16 5.63
CA VAL A 22 -11.47 -1.26 5.72
C VAL A 22 -9.98 -1.39 5.99
N PRO A 23 -9.56 -2.20 6.98
CA PRO A 23 -8.14 -2.44 7.21
C PRO A 23 -7.54 -3.23 6.04
N PHE A 24 -6.38 -2.80 5.59
CA PHE A 24 -5.52 -3.56 4.70
C PHE A 24 -4.23 -3.90 5.44
N THR A 25 -3.93 -5.19 5.54
CA THR A 25 -2.71 -5.68 6.19
C THR A 25 -1.71 -6.02 5.11
N VAL A 26 -0.59 -5.31 5.11
CA VAL A 26 0.63 -5.74 4.40
C VAL A 26 1.32 -6.79 5.26
N ALA A 27 1.76 -7.88 4.63
CA ALA A 27 2.65 -8.80 5.30
C ALA A 27 3.97 -8.07 5.63
N PRO A 28 4.66 -8.43 6.73
CA PRO A 28 6.05 -8.08 6.89
C PRO A 28 6.87 -8.90 5.87
N ASP A 29 6.95 -8.42 4.63
CA ASP A 29 8.04 -8.79 3.73
C ASP A 29 9.25 -7.97 4.20
N GLU A 30 10.15 -8.65 4.92
CA GLU A 30 11.38 -8.06 5.45
C GLU A 30 12.58 -8.66 4.72
N ASP A 31 13.12 -7.93 3.75
CA ASP A 31 14.54 -7.97 3.40
C ASP A 31 15.14 -6.56 3.50
N ALA A 32 16.34 -6.46 4.09
CA ALA A 32 17.03 -5.22 4.42
C ALA A 32 17.47 -4.38 3.20
N TYR A 33 17.09 -4.78 1.97
CA TYR A 33 17.66 -4.24 0.74
C TYR A 33 16.64 -3.90 -0.36
N LEU A 34 15.51 -4.60 -0.49
CA LEU A 34 14.50 -4.32 -1.52
C LEU A 34 13.08 -4.74 -1.09
N ASP A 35 12.36 -3.88 -0.37
CA ASP A 35 10.91 -4.05 -0.19
C ASP A 35 10.14 -2.75 -0.40
N SER A 36 10.49 -1.98 -1.44
CA SER A 36 9.65 -0.87 -1.89
C SER A 36 8.34 -1.44 -2.48
N THR A 37 7.27 -1.43 -1.68
CA THR A 37 5.94 -1.87 -2.12
C THR A 37 5.01 -0.68 -2.23
N THR A 38 4.40 -0.50 -3.41
CA THR A 38 3.31 0.46 -3.61
C THR A 38 1.99 -0.28 -3.51
N VAL A 39 1.13 0.15 -2.60
CA VAL A 39 -0.24 -0.35 -2.48
C VAL A 39 -1.17 0.66 -3.12
N SER A 40 -1.98 0.21 -4.09
CA SER A 40 -3.01 1.04 -4.73
C SER A 40 -4.39 0.43 -4.54
N ALA A 41 -5.38 1.28 -4.27
CA ALA A 41 -6.77 0.90 -4.18
C ALA A 41 -7.65 1.93 -4.89
N THR A 42 -8.47 1.46 -5.83
CA THR A 42 -9.43 2.27 -6.56
C THR A 42 -10.83 1.74 -6.30
N ILE A 43 -11.85 2.61 -6.35
CA ILE A 43 -13.24 2.16 -6.28
C ILE A 43 -13.57 1.40 -7.57
N ALA A 44 -13.87 0.11 -7.45
CA ALA A 44 -14.30 -0.74 -8.56
C ALA A 44 -15.83 -0.70 -8.76
N SER A 45 -16.58 -0.69 -7.67
CA SER A 45 -18.05 -0.55 -7.72
C SER A 45 -18.58 0.01 -6.39
N ALA A 46 -19.71 0.72 -6.45
CA ALA A 46 -20.46 1.12 -5.27
C ALA A 46 -21.94 0.80 -5.49
N THR A 47 -22.58 0.21 -4.48
CA THR A 47 -23.98 -0.20 -4.53
C THR A 47 -24.69 0.13 -3.23
N GLY A 48 -25.96 0.53 -3.35
CA GLY A 48 -26.84 0.78 -2.21
C GLY A 48 -26.68 2.19 -1.63
N GLY A 49 -27.75 2.96 -1.70
CA GLY A 49 -27.81 4.38 -1.39
C GLY A 49 -28.82 4.95 -2.36
N GLY A 50 -29.94 5.48 -1.90
CA GLY A 50 -31.09 5.87 -2.74
C GLY A 50 -30.81 6.98 -3.76
N GLU A 51 -29.55 7.38 -3.96
CA GLU A 51 -29.12 8.51 -4.78
C GLU A 51 -28.03 8.09 -5.78
N PRO A 52 -28.04 8.63 -7.01
CA PRO A 52 -27.03 8.32 -8.03
C PRO A 52 -25.64 8.71 -7.52
N THR A 53 -24.82 7.70 -7.26
CA THR A 53 -23.53 7.87 -6.61
C THR A 53 -22.47 8.15 -7.68
N VAL A 54 -21.94 9.38 -7.70
CA VAL A 54 -20.72 9.68 -8.46
C VAL A 54 -19.57 8.98 -7.75
N VAL A 55 -19.02 7.93 -8.35
CA VAL A 55 -17.86 7.21 -7.84
C VAL A 55 -16.59 7.84 -8.39
N SER A 56 -15.66 8.21 -7.51
CA SER A 56 -14.32 8.63 -7.93
C SER A 56 -13.52 7.41 -8.35
N THR A 57 -13.01 7.40 -9.57
CA THR A 57 -12.13 6.34 -10.10
C THR A 57 -10.65 6.67 -9.92
N THR A 58 -10.31 7.74 -9.21
CA THR A 58 -8.92 8.08 -8.92
C THR A 58 -8.36 7.07 -7.92
N PRO A 59 -7.26 6.38 -8.24
CA PRO A 59 -6.58 5.49 -7.30
C PRO A 59 -6.11 6.24 -6.07
N ALA A 60 -6.33 5.67 -4.90
CA ALA A 60 -5.59 6.04 -3.69
C ALA A 60 -4.31 5.20 -3.65
N GLU A 61 -3.16 5.86 -3.60
CA GLU A 61 -1.85 5.22 -3.53
C GLU A 61 -1.24 5.45 -2.14
N THR A 62 -0.65 4.40 -1.58
CA THR A 62 0.18 4.48 -0.38
C THR A 62 1.56 3.91 -0.73
N VAL A 63 2.57 4.78 -0.67
CA VAL A 63 3.96 4.42 -0.93
C VAL A 63 4.60 4.03 0.40
N ILE A 64 5.16 2.82 0.47
CA ILE A 64 5.97 2.35 1.59
C ILE A 64 7.43 2.58 1.21
N THR A 65 8.09 3.52 1.89
CA THR A 65 9.51 3.84 1.68
C THR A 65 10.38 3.08 2.69
N ASP A 66 11.29 2.24 2.20
CA ASP A 66 12.27 1.54 3.03
C ASP A 66 13.55 2.37 3.27
N THR A 67 14.31 2.04 4.31
CA THR A 67 15.58 2.67 4.67
C THR A 67 16.72 1.93 3.97
N MET A 68 17.33 2.54 2.94
CA MET A 68 18.56 1.98 2.35
C MET A 68 19.68 1.93 3.40
N ASP A 69 20.04 0.74 3.89
CA ASP A 69 21.20 0.54 4.75
C ASP A 69 22.44 0.22 3.90
N THR A 70 23.38 1.15 3.83
CA THR A 70 24.59 1.00 3.01
C THR A 70 25.75 0.46 3.85
N THR A 71 26.04 -0.84 3.72
CA THR A 71 27.22 -1.44 4.36
C THR A 71 28.45 -1.27 3.45
N THR A 72 29.35 -0.35 3.80
CA THR A 72 30.66 -0.23 3.13
C THR A 72 31.69 -1.15 3.79
N VAL A 73 32.19 -2.13 3.04
CA VAL A 73 33.34 -2.96 3.44
C VAL A 73 34.61 -2.34 2.87
N SER A 74 35.58 -2.03 3.73
CA SER A 74 36.92 -1.59 3.32
C SER A 74 37.94 -2.71 3.60
N LEU A 75 38.52 -3.26 2.53
CA LEU A 75 39.64 -4.20 2.61
C LEU A 75 40.94 -3.45 2.28
N THR A 76 41.80 -3.29 3.27
CA THR A 76 43.17 -2.80 3.06
C THR A 76 44.12 -3.99 2.97
N ALA A 77 44.83 -4.11 1.84
CA ALA A 77 45.89 -5.09 1.66
C ALA A 77 47.25 -4.38 1.77
N SER A 78 48.12 -4.87 2.66
CA SER A 78 49.52 -4.45 2.70
C SER A 78 50.27 -5.02 1.49
N PRO A 79 51.07 -4.23 0.74
CA PRO A 79 51.85 -4.79 -0.35
C PRO A 79 52.97 -5.69 0.17
N SER A 80 52.84 -6.97 -0.18
CA SER A 80 53.85 -8.02 -0.32
C SER A 80 54.33 -8.80 0.91
N VAL A 81 54.28 -10.12 0.74
CA VAL A 81 55.27 -11.10 1.22
C VAL A 81 56.36 -11.17 0.16
N ALA A 82 57.60 -10.84 0.53
CA ALA A 82 58.85 -11.31 -0.09
C ALA A 82 60.02 -11.00 0.86
#